data_AF-A0A948KTQ1-F1
#
_entry.id   AF-A0A948KTQ1-F1
#
_cell.length_a   1.000
_cell.length_b   1.000
_cell.length_c   1.000
_cell.angle_alpha   90.00
_cell.angle_beta   90.00
_cell.angle_gamma   90.00
#
_symmetry.space_group_name_H-M   'P 1'
#
loop_
_entity.id
_entity.type
_entity.pdbx_description
1 polymer ?
#
loop_
_entity_poly.entity_id
_entity_poly.type
_entity_poly.pdbx_seq_one_letter_code
_entity_poly.pdbx_strand_id
1 'polypeptide(L)' 'MDEALFTLVARLIRVEAELGEVAYERAVHDALVAVAAAVLHEAEAAAACINEGSTSKVVKFPMGRKRRPNVGQTD' A
#
# COMPACT_ATOMS: atom_id res chain seq x y z
N MET A 1 -0.82 -6.84 20.13
CA MET A 1 0.39 -6.33 19.44
C MET A 1 1.63 -6.54 20.29
N ASP A 2 1.58 -6.25 21.59
CA ASP A 2 2.77 -6.27 22.46
C ASP A 2 3.46 -7.64 22.58
N GLU A 3 2.72 -8.74 22.59
CA GLU A 3 3.27 -10.10 22.77
C GLU A 3 4.21 -10.54 21.64
N ALA A 4 3.92 -10.15 20.40
CA ALA A 4 4.79 -10.44 19.25
C ALA A 4 6.11 -9.65 19.34
N LEU A 5 6.03 -8.40 19.82
CA LEU A 5 7.17 -7.52 19.99
C LEU A 5 8.09 -8.02 21.12
N PHE A 6 7.50 -8.45 22.25
CA PHE A 6 8.24 -9.10 23.33
C PHE A 6 8.93 -10.38 22.86
N THR A 7 8.26 -11.20 22.05
CA THR A 7 8.84 -12.43 21.51
C THR A 7 10.00 -12.14 20.56
N LEU A 8 9.89 -11.11 19.73
CA LEU A 8 10.95 -10.68 18.82
C LEU A 8 12.18 -10.20 19.58
N VAL A 9 11.99 -9.33 20.58
CA VAL A 9 13.08 -8.83 21.44
C VAL A 9 13.78 -9.98 22.18
N ALA A 10 13.00 -10.92 22.76
CA ALA A 10 13.57 -12.07 23.44
C ALA A 10 14.43 -12.96 22.52
N ARG A 11 14.05 -13.09 21.24
CA ARG A 11 14.84 -13.82 20.24
C ARG A 11 16.11 -13.08 19.86
N LEU A 12 16.04 -11.75 19.69
CA LEU A 12 17.21 -10.93 19.38
C LEU A 12 18.25 -10.98 20.50
N ILE A 13 17.82 -10.92 21.77
CA ILE A 13 18.72 -11.07 22.93
C ILE A 13 19.44 -12.44 22.91
N ARG A 14 18.76 -13.52 22.51
CA ARG A 14 19.40 -14.83 22.37
C ARG A 14 20.42 -14.86 21.23
N VAL A 15 20.12 -14.23 20.09
CA VAL A 15 21.06 -14.11 18.98
C VAL A 15 22.33 -13.38 19.40
N GLU A 16 22.20 -12.28 20.15
CA GLU A 16 23.35 -11.55 20.69
C GLU A 16 24.20 -12.44 21.63
N ALA A 17 23.53 -13.16 22.53
CA ALA A 17 24.20 -14.03 23.51
C ALA A 17 24.89 -15.25 22.87
N GLU A 18 24.32 -15.83 21.82
CA GLU A 18 24.79 -17.08 21.21
C GLU A 18 25.73 -16.87 20.01
N LEU A 19 25.52 -15.81 19.22
CA LEU A 19 26.18 -15.61 17.92
C LEU A 19 27.01 -14.32 17.87
N GLY A 20 26.86 -13.44 18.86
CA GLY A 20 27.60 -12.20 18.98
C GLY A 20 27.04 -11.02 18.18
N GLU A 21 27.72 -9.89 18.29
CA GLU A 21 27.24 -8.57 17.90
C GLU A 21 26.92 -8.45 16.40
N VAL A 22 27.76 -9.02 15.52
CA VAL A 22 27.58 -8.94 14.05
C VAL A 22 26.34 -9.71 13.58
N ALA A 23 26.04 -10.85 14.21
CA ALA A 23 24.84 -11.63 13.89
C ALA A 23 23.59 -10.94 14.42
N TYR A 24 23.69 -10.31 15.59
CA TYR A 24 22.64 -9.50 16.18
C TYR A 24 22.28 -8.29 15.30
N GLU A 25 23.26 -7.51 14.84
CA GLU A 25 23.02 -6.35 13.97
C GLU A 25 22.27 -6.74 12.68
N ARG A 26 22.65 -7.86 12.07
CA ARG A 26 21.96 -8.40 10.89
C ARG A 26 20.52 -8.81 11.22
N ALA A 27 20.32 -9.53 12.31
CA ALA A 27 18.98 -9.97 12.73
C ALA A 27 18.07 -8.78 13.06
N VAL A 28 18.60 -7.72 13.68
CA VAL A 28 17.87 -6.47 13.95
C VAL A 28 17.51 -5.78 12.64
N HIS A 29 18.46 -5.67 11.70
CA HIS A 29 18.20 -5.06 10.40
C HIS A 29 17.08 -5.79 9.65
N ASP A 30 17.16 -7.12 9.55
CA ASP A 30 16.14 -7.93 8.87
C ASP A 30 14.78 -7.82 9.54
N ALA A 31 14.74 -7.78 10.88
CA ALA A 31 13.51 -7.59 11.62
C ALA A 31 12.87 -6.22 11.33
N LEU A 32 13.66 -5.15 11.27
CA LEU A 32 13.16 -3.81 10.94
C LEU A 32 12.64 -3.73 9.50
N VAL A 33 13.33 -4.37 8.54
CA VAL A 33 12.89 -4.44 7.15
C VAL A 33 11.56 -5.18 7.04
N ALA A 34 11.41 -6.31 7.74
CA ALA A 34 10.17 -7.08 7.76
C ALA A 34 9.00 -6.28 8.35
N VAL A 35 9.24 -5.53 9.45
CA VAL A 35 8.22 -4.67 10.05
C VAL A 35 7.82 -3.54 9.09
N ALA A 36 8.80 -2.88 8.45
CA ALA A 36 8.51 -1.84 7.47
C ALA A 36 7.69 -2.36 6.29
N ALA A 37 8.00 -3.55 5.78
CA ALA A 37 7.24 -4.19 4.70
C ALA A 37 5.80 -4.52 5.13
N ALA A 38 5.61 -5.03 6.35
CA ALA A 38 4.28 -5.32 6.89
C ALA A 38 3.43 -4.04 7.03
N VAL A 39 4.01 -2.96 7.58
CA VAL A 39 3.32 -1.67 7.72
C VAL A 39 2.98 -1.07 6.37
N LEU A 40 3.87 -1.18 5.38
CA LEU A 40 3.62 -0.70 4.02
C LEU A 40 2.48 -1.47 3.38
N HIS A 41 2.45 -2.80 3.51
CA HIS A 41 1.35 -3.63 3.03
C HIS A 41 0.01 -3.29 3.71
N GLU A 42 0.00 -3.06 5.03
CA GLU A 42 -1.20 -2.62 5.75
C GLU A 42 -1.68 -1.24 5.27
N ALA A 43 -0.75 -0.32 5.01
CA ALA A 43 -1.07 1.01 4.48
C ALA A 43 -1.63 0.94 3.05
N GLU A 44 -1.06 0.07 2.19
CA GLU A 44 -1.57 -0.18 0.84
C GLU A 44 -2.96 -0.82 0.87
N ALA A 45 -3.19 -1.80 1.74
CA ALA A 45 -4.49 -2.43 1.93
C ALA A 45 -5.54 -1.41 2.43
N ALA A 46 -5.19 -0.55 3.38
CA ALA A 46 -6.05 0.53 3.85
C ALA A 46 -6.35 1.55 2.72
N ALA A 47 -5.36 1.91 1.91
CA ALA A 47 -5.54 2.79 0.76
C ALA A 47 -6.42 2.17 -0.33
N ALA A 48 -6.29 0.87 -0.59
CA ALA A 48 -7.16 0.13 -1.51
C ALA A 48 -8.61 0.13 -1.02
N CYS A 49 -8.85 -0.09 0.28
CA CYS A 49 -10.17 0.00 0.89
C CYS A 49 -10.80 1.40 0.76
N ILE A 50 -10.01 2.48 0.79
CA ILE A 50 -10.49 3.86 0.55
C ILE A 50 -10.98 4.04 -0.90
N ASN A 51 -10.31 3.40 -1.86
CA ASN A 51 -10.66 3.51 -3.28
C ASN A 51 -11.90 2.68 -3.66
N GLU A 52 -12.19 1.59 -2.97
CA GLU A 52 -13.40 0.78 -3.20
C GLU A 52 -14.69 1.42 -2.67
N GLY A 53 -14.59 2.34 -1.70
CA GLY A 53 -15.72 3.14 -1.18
C GLY A 53 -16.18 4.26 -2.10
N SER A 54 -15.39 4.63 -3.10
CA SER A 54 -15.76 5.61 -4.12
C SER A 54 -16.69 4.98 -5.17
N THR A 55 -17.91 4.69 -4.75
CA THR A 55 -19.08 4.66 -5.64
C THR A 55 -19.43 6.08 -6.10
N SER A 56 -18.44 6.78 -6.65
CA SER A 56 -18.70 7.89 -7.55
C SER A 56 -19.36 7.28 -8.79
N LYS A 57 -20.70 7.22 -8.74
CA LYS A 57 -21.52 7.06 -9.94
C LYS A 57 -21.03 8.12 -10.92
N VAL A 58 -20.19 7.71 -11.88
CA VAL A 58 -19.84 8.55 -13.01
C VAL A 58 -21.12 8.74 -13.80
N VAL A 59 -21.85 9.79 -13.49
CA VAL A 59 -23.00 10.24 -14.28
C VAL A 59 -22.42 10.74 -15.60
N LYS A 60 -22.42 9.88 -16.61
CA LYS A 60 -22.11 10.28 -17.98
C LYS A 60 -23.23 11.22 -18.43
N PHE A 61 -22.99 12.53 -18.36
CA PHE A 61 -23.84 13.50 -19.02
C PHE A 61 -23.72 13.28 -20.53
N PRO A 62 -24.80 12.95 -21.25
CA PRO A 62 -24.74 12.86 -22.70
C PRO A 62 -24.50 14.28 -23.22
N MET A 63 -23.27 14.57 -23.61
CA MET A 63 -22.97 15.73 -24.44
C MET A 63 -23.83 15.60 -25.69
N GLY A 64 -24.87 16.45 -25.76
CA GLY A 64 -25.81 16.46 -26.86
C GLY A 64 -25.06 16.45 -28.17
N ARG A 65 -25.36 15.45 -29.02
CA ARG A 65 -24.91 15.43 -30.41
C ARG A 65 -25.47 16.69 -31.08
N LYS A 66 -24.69 17.78 -31.07
CA LYS A 66 -24.94 18.92 -31.96
C LYS A 66 -24.83 18.36 -33.37
N ARG A 67 -25.99 18.08 -33.98
CA ARG A 67 -26.12 17.97 -35.44
C ARG A 67 -25.54 19.26 -36.00
N ARG A 68 -24.35 19.18 -36.59
CA ARG A 68 -23.87 20.24 -37.47
C ARG A 68 -24.78 20.19 -38.72
N PRO A 69 -25.53 21.23 -39.05
CA PRO A 69 -26.14 21.31 -40.37
C PRO A 69 -24.99 21.45 -41.38
N ASN A 70 -24.84 20.47 -42.27
CA ASN A 70 -23.99 20.62 -43.46
C ASN A 70 -24.63 21.70 -44.33
N VAL A 71 -24.09 22.90 -44.27
CA VAL A 71 -24.35 23.96 -45.23
C VAL A 71 -23.30 23.82 -46.33
N GLY A 72 -23.74 23.68 -47.58
CA GLY A 72 -22.90 23.90 -48.75
C GLY A 72 -22.87 22.77 -49.77
N GLN A 73 -23.98 22.58 -50.49
CA GLN A 73 -23.91 22.07 -51.86
C GLN A 73 -24.73 23.05 -52.72
N THR A 74 -24.06 24.08 -53.20
CA THR A 74 -24.54 24.97 -54.27
C THR A 74 -23.98 24.45 -55.57
N ASP A 75 -24.88 24.08 -56.49
CA ASP A 75 -24.61 24.01 -57.94
C ASP A 75 -24.26 25.41 -58.50
#